data_AF-A0A0E3BEV1-F1
#
_entry.id   AF-A0A0E3BEV1-F1
#
_cell.length_a   1.000
_cell.length_b   1.000
_cell.length_c   1.000
_cell.angle_alpha   90.00
_cell.angle_beta   90.00
_cell.angle_gamma   90.00
#
_symmetry.space_group_name_H-M   'P 1'
#
loop_
_entity.id
_entity.type
_entity.pdbx_description
1 polymer ?
#
loop_
_entity_poly.entity_id
_entity_poly.type
_entity_poly.pdbx_seq_one_letter_code
_entity_poly.pdbx_strand_id
1 'polypeptide(L)'
;MLNWAHARGVQLFLIEPGKPNQNAYIESFNGRFREECLNEHWFTSLAHARVIVEAWRREYNEERPKKALGGLTPAAYAQRLMQNPLNESPDSKAQCY
;
A
#
# COMPACT_ATOMS: atom_id res chain seq x y z
N MET A 1 -18.19 2.51 -6.91
CA MET A 1 -17.09 1.67 -6.41
C MET A 1 -17.57 0.33 -5.86
N LEU A 2 -18.54 0.27 -4.94
CA LEU A 2 -19.07 -1.01 -4.43
C LEU A 2 -19.60 -1.93 -5.54
N ASN A 3 -20.48 -1.42 -6.42
CA ASN A 3 -21.03 -2.22 -7.52
C ASN A 3 -19.95 -2.79 -8.45
N TRP A 4 -18.87 -2.03 -8.66
CA TRP A 4 -17.73 -2.49 -9.47
C TRP A 4 -16.94 -3.59 -8.76
N ALA A 5 -16.71 -3.46 -7.46
CA ALA A 5 -15.99 -4.46 -6.66
C ALA A 5 -16.78 -5.76 -6.61
N HIS A 6 -18.08 -5.67 -6.31
CA HIS A 6 -18.99 -6.80 -6.34
C HIS A 6 -19.04 -7.48 -7.71
N ALA A 7 -19.18 -6.71 -8.79
CA ALA A 7 -19.17 -7.25 -10.16
C ALA A 7 -17.85 -7.95 -10.55
N ARG A 8 -16.75 -7.71 -9.81
CA ARG A 8 -15.45 -8.34 -10.03
C ARG A 8 -15.06 -9.36 -8.96
N GLY A 9 -15.99 -9.70 -8.06
CA GLY A 9 -15.73 -10.63 -6.96
C GLY A 9 -14.66 -10.14 -5.98
N VAL A 10 -14.40 -8.82 -5.92
CA VAL A 10 -13.46 -8.24 -4.97
C VAL A 10 -14.18 -8.08 -3.63
N GLN A 11 -13.75 -8.84 -2.62
CA GLN A 11 -14.24 -8.70 -1.26
C GLN A 11 -13.78 -7.39 -0.64
N LEU A 12 -14.69 -6.69 0.03
CA LEU A 12 -14.40 -5.42 0.70
C LEU A 12 -14.24 -5.67 2.20
N PHE A 13 -13.13 -5.18 2.75
CA PHE A 13 -12.85 -5.18 4.18
C PHE A 13 -12.81 -3.73 4.64
N LEU A 14 -13.84 -3.32 5.37
CA LEU A 14 -13.91 -1.98 5.96
C LEU A 14 -13.25 -1.99 7.33
N ILE A 15 -12.66 -0.86 7.71
CA ILE A 15 -12.19 -0.66 9.08
C ILE A 15 -13.37 -0.66 10.04
N GLU A 16 -13.17 -1.26 11.21
CA GLU A 16 -14.16 -1.27 12.27
C GLU A 16 -14.22 0.12 12.93
N PRO A 17 -15.43 0.61 13.28
CA PRO A 17 -15.59 1.83 14.04
C PRO A 17 -14.76 1.78 15.34
N GLY A 18 -13.95 2.81 15.59
CA GLY A 18 -13.11 2.90 16.78
C GLY A 18 -11.79 2.11 16.71
N LYS A 19 -11.45 1.50 15.57
CA LYS A 19 -10.15 0.80 15.37
C LYS A 19 -9.27 1.51 14.32
N PRO A 20 -8.71 2.70 14.63
CA PRO A 20 -7.88 3.47 13.70
C PRO A 20 -6.59 2.73 13.30
N ASN A 21 -6.10 1.83 14.16
CA ASN A 21 -4.92 1.01 13.89
C ASN A 21 -5.06 0.08 12.67
N GLN A 22 -6.29 -0.29 12.28
CA GLN A 22 -6.53 -1.09 11.07
C GLN A 22 -6.15 -0.34 9.78
N ASN A 23 -6.05 1.00 9.83
CA ASN A 23 -5.66 1.84 8.70
C ASN A 23 -4.23 2.40 8.82
N ALA A 24 -3.54 2.15 9.94
CA ALA A 24 -2.28 2.83 10.25
C ALA A 24 -1.18 2.62 9.21
N TYR A 25 -1.13 1.45 8.57
CA TYR A 25 -0.13 1.15 7.54
C TYR A 25 -0.32 2.00 6.28
N ILE A 26 -1.56 2.18 5.82
CA ILE A 26 -1.85 2.97 4.62
C ILE A 26 -1.76 4.46 4.92
N GLU A 27 -2.11 4.89 6.13
CA GLU A 27 -1.88 6.26 6.61
C GLU A 27 -0.40 6.60 6.62
N SER A 28 0.45 5.72 7.17
CA SER A 28 1.90 5.89 7.15
C SER A 28 2.47 5.96 5.73
N PHE A 29 1.97 5.12 4.81
CA PHE A 29 2.36 5.19 3.41
C PHE A 29 1.97 6.52 2.77
N ASN A 30 0.72 6.94 2.92
CA ASN A 30 0.19 8.17 2.32
C ASN A 30 0.87 9.42 2.88
N GLY A 31 1.16 9.46 4.18
CA GLY A 31 1.91 10.54 4.81
C GLY A 31 3.29 10.68 4.17
N ARG A 32 4.02 9.57 4.06
CA ARG A 32 5.35 9.55 3.46
C ARG A 32 5.35 9.92 1.97
N PHE A 33 4.39 9.41 1.20
CA PHE A 33 4.25 9.80 -0.21
C PHE A 33 3.98 11.30 -0.36
N ARG A 34 3.15 11.87 0.51
CA ARG A 34 2.88 13.31 0.51
C ARG A 34 4.13 14.12 0.83
N GLU A 35 4.80 13.79 1.93
CA GLU A 35 5.96 14.53 2.42
C GLU A 35 7.14 14.42 1.47
N GLU A 36 7.46 13.22 0.98
CA GLU A 36 8.70 12.98 0.22
C GLU A 36 8.54 13.12 -1.30
N CYS A 37 7.31 13.06 -1.83
CA CYS A 37 7.08 13.18 -3.27
C CYS A 37 6.23 14.39 -3.62
N LEU A 38 5.00 14.46 -3.10
CA LEU A 38 4.05 15.46 -3.59
C LEU A 38 4.39 16.89 -3.15
N ASN A 39 4.89 17.06 -1.94
CA ASN A 39 5.25 18.38 -1.40
C ASN A 39 6.60 18.89 -1.95
N GLU A 40 7.50 17.99 -2.33
CA GLU A 40 8.84 18.33 -2.85
C GLU A 40 8.83 18.79 -4.32
N HIS A 41 7.73 18.59 -5.04
CA HIS A 41 7.68 18.83 -6.48
C HIS A 41 6.56 19.78 -6.89
N TRP A 42 6.91 20.78 -7.70
CA TRP A 42 5.93 21.57 -8.43
C TRP A 42 5.58 20.90 -9.77
N PHE A 43 4.35 20.40 -9.87
CA PHE A 43 3.90 19.70 -11.08
C PHE A 43 3.43 20.70 -12.15
N THR A 44 4.09 20.66 -13.31
CA THR A 44 3.78 21.54 -14.45
C THR A 44 2.81 20.93 -15.45
N SER A 45 2.62 19.60 -15.42
CA SER A 45 1.67 18.87 -16.24
C SER A 45 1.39 17.49 -15.66
N LEU A 46 0.31 16.85 -16.13
CA LEU A 46 0.02 15.46 -15.75
C LEU A 46 1.10 14.48 -16.22
N ALA A 47 1.71 14.71 -17.39
CA ALA A 47 2.80 13.88 -17.88
C ALA A 47 4.03 13.96 -16.97
N HIS A 48 4.38 15.18 -16.54
CA HIS A 48 5.47 15.39 -15.58
C HIS A 48 5.16 14.71 -14.23
N ALA A 49 3.94 14.88 -13.70
CA ALA A 49 3.53 14.22 -12.46
C ALA A 49 3.62 12.70 -12.53
N ARG A 50 3.21 12.09 -13.66
CA ARG A 50 3.32 10.64 -13.87
C ARG A 50 4.76 10.14 -13.79
N VAL A 51 5.71 10.87 -14.39
CA VAL A 51 7.13 10.50 -14.36
C VAL A 51 7.67 10.56 -12.94
N ILE A 52 7.42 11.65 -12.22
CA ILE A 52 7.92 11.83 -10.84
C ILE A 52 7.31 10.80 -9.89
N VAL A 53 5.99 10.61 -9.93
CA VAL A 53 5.30 9.65 -9.06
C VAL A 53 5.75 8.22 -9.37
N GLU A 54 5.96 7.87 -10.64
CA GLU A 54 6.46 6.54 -11.01
C GLU A 54 7.89 6.30 -10.53
N ALA A 55 8.76 7.31 -10.64
CA ALA A 55 10.12 7.22 -10.11
C ALA A 55 10.11 6.99 -8.59
N TRP A 56 9.34 7.79 -7.84
CA TRP A 56 9.19 7.61 -6.39
C TRP A 56 8.59 6.25 -6.02
N ARG A 57 7.58 5.78 -6.77
CA ARG A 57 6.96 4.47 -6.55
C ARG A 57 7.97 3.33 -6.71
N ARG A 58 8.84 3.40 -7.73
CA ARG A 58 9.90 2.41 -7.95
C ARG A 58 10.91 2.43 -6.83
N GLU A 59 11.46 3.60 -6.49
CA GLU A 59 12.41 3.74 -5.39
C GLU A 59 11.84 3.17 -4.08
N TYR A 60 10.59 3.56 -3.74
CA TYR A 60 9.93 3.09 -2.53
C TYR A 60 9.77 1.56 -2.47
N ASN A 61 9.36 0.94 -3.57
CA ASN A 61 9.03 -0.48 -3.60
C ASN A 61 10.23 -1.38 -3.86
N GLU A 62 11.18 -0.93 -4.67
CA GLU A 62 12.25 -1.76 -5.23
C GLU A 62 13.58 -1.53 -4.53
N GLU A 63 13.82 -0.34 -4.00
CA GLU A 63 15.14 0.05 -3.47
C GLU A 63 15.16 0.21 -1.94
N ARG A 64 14.04 0.59 -1.32
CA ARG A 64 14.02 0.94 0.11
C ARG A 64 13.69 -0.25 1.03
N PRO A 65 14.68 -0.83 1.74
CA PRO A 65 14.43 -1.91 2.69
C PRO A 65 13.62 -1.43 3.89
N LYS A 66 12.69 -2.26 4.37
CA LYS A 66 11.86 -1.96 5.55
C LYS A 66 12.20 -2.91 6.69
N LYS A 67 12.52 -2.35 7.87
CA LYS A 67 12.79 -3.14 9.09
C LYS A 67 11.64 -4.09 9.43
N ALA A 68 10.40 -3.63 9.30
CA ALA A 68 9.20 -4.45 9.53
C ALA A 68 9.08 -5.66 8.59
N LEU A 69 9.75 -5.62 7.43
CA LEU A 69 9.79 -6.70 6.44
C LEU A 69 11.08 -7.54 6.54
N GLY A 70 11.76 -7.51 7.69
CA GLY A 70 13.03 -8.21 7.88
C GLY A 70 14.18 -7.63 7.06
N GLY A 71 14.12 -6.34 6.70
CA GLY A 71 15.13 -5.69 5.87
C GLY A 71 14.93 -5.90 4.37
N LEU A 72 13.84 -6.54 3.94
CA LEU A 72 13.48 -6.65 2.53
C LEU A 72 12.82 -5.37 2.01
N THR A 73 12.96 -5.13 0.71
CA THR A 73 12.15 -4.12 0.00
C THR A 73 10.72 -4.62 -0.16
N PRO A 74 9.72 -3.72 -0.28
CA PRO A 74 8.33 -4.15 -0.49
C PRO A 74 8.15 -5.12 -1.66
N ALA A 75 8.84 -4.89 -2.78
CA ALA A 75 8.80 -5.77 -3.95
C ALA A 75 9.38 -7.16 -3.65
N ALA A 76 10.55 -7.23 -2.99
CA ALA A 76 11.16 -8.50 -2.61
C ALA A 76 10.30 -9.28 -1.60
N TYR A 77 9.67 -8.57 -0.66
CA TYR A 77 8.74 -9.19 0.29
C TYR A 77 7.49 -9.73 -0.40
N ALA A 78 6.91 -8.99 -1.35
CA ALA A 78 5.78 -9.47 -2.15
C ALA A 78 6.13 -10.74 -2.95
N GLN A 79 7.31 -10.79 -3.58
CA GLN A 79 7.80 -12.00 -4.27
C GLN A 79 7.93 -13.18 -3.31
N ARG A 80 8.44 -12.96 -2.09
CA ARG A 80 8.51 -13.99 -1.05
C ARG A 80 7.13 -14.50 -0.65
N LEU A 81 6.14 -13.62 -0.51
CA LEU A 81 4.77 -14.01 -0.18
C LEU A 81 4.11 -14.84 -1.29
N MET A 82 4.42 -14.55 -2.56
CA MET A 82 3.92 -15.36 -3.69
C MET A 82 4.50 -16.78 -3.68
N GLN A 83 5.74 -16.94 -3.24
CA GLN A 83 6.43 -18.23 -3.18
C GLN A 83 6.07 -19.03 -1.91
N ASN A 84 5.88 -18.33 -0.79
CA ASN A 84 5.53 -18.92 0.50
C ASN A 84 4.48 -18.04 1.19
N PRO A 85 3.19 -18.26 0.89
CA PRO A 85 2.11 -17.52 1.50
C PRO A 85 2.17 -17.66 3.02
N LEU A 86 1.98 -16.55 3.74
CA LEU A 86 1.84 -16.63 5.19
C LEU A 86 0.60 -17.48 5.53
N ASN A 87 0.73 -18.40 6.50
CA ASN A 87 -0.44 -18.96 7.16
C ASN A 87 -1.16 -17.81 7.86
N GLU A 88 -2.30 -17.39 7.33
CA GLU A 88 -3.10 -16.31 7.90
C GLU A 88 -3.49 -16.66 9.34
N SER A 89 -3.12 -15.79 10.29
CA SER A 89 -3.64 -15.86 11.65
C SER A 89 -5.14 -15.49 11.63
N PRO A 90 -6.02 -16.18 12.37
CA PRO A 90 -7.46 -15.90 12.42
C PRO A 90 -7.83 -14.46 12.78
N ASP A 91 -6.97 -13.75 13.51
CA ASP A 91 -7.17 -12.34 13.91
C ASP A 91 -7.14 -11.34 12.74
N SER A 92 -6.76 -11.80 11.54
CA SER A 92 -6.67 -10.97 10.32
C SER A 92 -8.02 -10.79 9.61
N LYS A 93 -9.06 -11.53 10.01
CA LYS A 93 -10.35 -11.51 9.34
C LYS A 93 -11.21 -10.36 9.86
N ALA A 94 -11.06 -9.19 9.26
CA ALA A 94 -12.13 -8.20 9.31
C ALA A 94 -13.40 -8.84 8.69
N GLN A 95 -14.56 -8.60 9.29
CA GLN A 95 -15.82 -9.14 8.78
C GLN A 95 -16.06 -8.63 7.35
N CYS A 96 -16.13 -9.56 6.40
CA CYS A 96 -16.45 -9.25 5.00
C CYS A 96 -17.91 -8.75 4.93
N TYR A 97 -18.14 -7.65 4.21
CA TYR A 97 -19.47 -7.19 3.82
C TYR A 97 -19.70 -7.39 2.32
#